data_AF-A0A2D6JL83-F1
#
_entry.id   AF-A0A2D6JL83-F1
#
_cell.length_a   1.000
_cell.length_b   1.000
_cell.length_c   1.000
_cell.angle_alpha   90.00
_cell.angle_beta   90.00
_cell.angle_gamma   90.00
#
_symmetry.space_group_name_H-M   'P 1'
#
loop_
_entity.id
_entity.type
_entity.pdbx_description
1 polymer ?
#
loop_
_entity_poly.entity_id
_entity_poly.type
_entity_poly.pdbx_seq_one_letter_code
_entity_poly.pdbx_strand_id
1 'polypeptide(L)'
;MKFVIYFFLLLTLSCSSLTKRPLDRIYYSQSLWLKLDTSDLQLNDFRQLQDFKVKYKDSNFHSTAVIQSKDNVLDIHVLSPMGISLLEAQLKGRQLSVTKNDLLPKDFKSDYLLMDFLWIHLSKEKLERNSPHGFLVQDENDSRKIFFKGKALVEIDRSINAKGQREIHYKNLERFYEFQIRILQEGFRD
;
A
#
# COMPACT_ATOMS: atom_id res chain seq x y z
N MET A 1 -0.12 30.71 38.07
CA MET A 1 -0.98 30.14 37.00
C MET A 1 -0.52 30.56 35.60
N LYS A 2 0.68 30.14 35.16
CA LYS A 2 1.18 30.40 33.79
C LYS A 2 1.73 29.13 33.08
N PHE A 3 1.59 27.96 33.70
CA PHE A 3 2.15 26.70 33.17
C PHE A 3 1.14 25.78 32.46
N VAL A 4 -0.16 26.12 32.47
CA VAL A 4 -1.20 25.29 31.84
C VAL A 4 -1.39 25.62 30.35
N ILE A 5 -0.91 26.78 29.88
CA ILE A 5 -1.10 27.22 28.49
C ILE A 5 -0.08 26.58 27.53
N TYR A 6 1.08 26.12 28.01
CA TYR A 6 2.08 25.46 27.15
C TYR A 6 1.80 23.98 26.88
N PHE A 7 1.04 23.29 27.73
CA PHE A 7 0.69 21.88 27.50
C PHE A 7 -0.44 21.72 26.47
N PHE A 8 -1.28 22.76 26.29
CA PHE A 8 -2.34 22.75 25.28
C PHE A 8 -1.87 23.19 23.88
N LEU A 9 -0.72 23.86 23.77
CA LEU A 9 -0.14 24.31 22.49
C LEU A 9 0.76 23.27 21.81
N LEU A 10 1.04 22.14 22.47
CA LEU A 10 1.73 20.99 21.89
C LEU A 10 0.79 19.96 21.23
N LEU A 11 -0.52 20.16 21.30
CA LEU A 11 -1.52 19.27 20.69
C LEU A 11 -2.05 19.74 19.32
N THR A 12 -1.61 20.90 18.81
CA THR A 12 -2.13 21.47 17.55
C THR A 12 -1.08 21.65 16.45
N LEU A 13 0.10 21.04 16.59
CA LEU A 13 1.10 20.97 15.53
C LEU A 13 1.36 19.52 15.11
N SER A 14 0.30 18.71 15.03
CA SER A 14 0.27 17.59 14.09
C SER A 14 0.20 18.20 12.69
N CYS A 15 1.34 18.68 12.20
CA CYS A 15 1.47 19.23 10.86
C CYS A 15 1.47 18.05 9.90
N SER A 16 0.29 17.49 9.65
CA SER A 16 0.08 16.44 8.68
C SER A 16 0.50 16.99 7.33
N SER A 17 1.70 16.62 6.88
CA SER A 17 2.28 17.13 5.64
C SER A 17 1.53 16.55 4.45
N LEU A 18 0.54 17.29 3.95
CA LEU A 18 -0.16 16.94 2.72
C LEU A 18 0.80 17.12 1.54
N THR A 19 1.28 16.01 1.00
CA THR A 19 2.15 16.03 -0.18
C THR A 19 1.30 15.73 -1.41
N LYS A 20 1.22 16.69 -2.34
CA LYS A 20 0.59 16.51 -3.67
C LYS A 20 1.69 16.49 -4.71
N ARG A 21 1.79 15.41 -5.49
CA ARG A 21 2.72 15.35 -6.62
C ARG A 21 2.10 14.67 -7.84
N PRO A 22 2.43 15.12 -9.07
CA PRO A 22 2.15 14.34 -10.26
C PRO A 22 2.93 13.02 -10.20
N LEU A 23 2.26 11.95 -10.57
CA LEU A 23 2.75 10.58 -10.48
C LEU A 23 2.71 9.95 -11.87
N ASP A 24 3.72 10.21 -12.68
CA ASP A 24 3.93 9.47 -13.93
C ASP A 24 4.70 8.16 -13.69
N ARG A 25 5.32 8.04 -12.51
CA ARG A 25 6.18 6.92 -12.11
C ARG A 25 5.94 6.58 -10.65
N ILE A 26 5.85 5.28 -10.36
CA ILE A 26 5.85 4.75 -9.00
C ILE A 26 7.16 4.01 -8.81
N TYR A 27 7.87 4.28 -7.72
CA TYR A 27 9.23 3.79 -7.51
C TYR A 27 9.25 2.56 -6.59
N TYR A 28 9.94 1.52 -7.05
CA TYR A 28 10.27 0.33 -6.27
C TYR A 28 11.61 0.56 -5.55
N SER A 29 12.57 1.14 -6.26
CA SER A 29 13.83 1.64 -5.70
C SER A 29 14.22 2.92 -6.43
N GLN A 30 15.38 3.49 -6.12
CA GLN A 30 15.86 4.69 -6.80
C GLN A 30 15.98 4.51 -8.33
N SER A 31 16.30 3.30 -8.78
CA SER A 31 16.50 2.98 -10.20
C SER A 31 15.37 2.20 -10.85
N LEU A 32 14.46 1.63 -10.05
CA LEU A 32 13.39 0.73 -10.53
C LEU A 32 12.03 1.37 -10.30
N TRP A 33 11.22 1.45 -11.34
CA TRP A 33 9.91 2.09 -11.29
C TRP A 33 8.95 1.50 -12.33
N LEU A 34 7.65 1.62 -12.07
CA LEU A 34 6.61 1.39 -13.07
C LEU A 34 6.13 2.73 -13.60
N LYS A 35 5.88 2.77 -14.90
CA LYS A 35 5.12 3.86 -15.50
C LYS A 35 3.67 3.74 -15.02
N LEU A 36 3.10 4.83 -14.52
CA LEU A 36 1.69 4.81 -14.16
C LEU A 36 0.85 5.23 -15.36
N ASP A 37 0.17 4.26 -15.98
CA ASP A 37 -0.92 4.55 -16.89
C ASP A 37 -2.25 4.53 -16.12
N THR A 38 -2.92 5.68 -16.05
CA THR A 38 -4.18 5.84 -15.32
C THR A 38 -5.32 5.06 -15.95
N SER A 39 -5.21 4.69 -17.24
CA SER A 39 -6.16 3.77 -17.87
C SER A 39 -6.05 2.34 -17.32
N ASP A 40 -4.85 1.91 -16.93
CA ASP A 40 -4.63 0.59 -16.34
C ASP A 40 -5.07 0.52 -14.87
N LEU A 41 -5.18 1.68 -14.20
CA LEU A 41 -5.74 1.85 -12.86
C LEU A 41 -7.27 1.93 -12.81
N GLN A 42 -7.97 1.60 -13.89
CA GLN A 42 -9.41 1.33 -13.80
C GLN A 42 -9.63 0.13 -12.89
N LEU A 43 -9.69 0.43 -11.60
CA LEU A 43 -10.07 -0.46 -10.54
C LEU A 43 -11.59 -0.40 -10.51
N ASN A 44 -12.22 -1.57 -10.59
CA ASN A 44 -13.65 -1.67 -10.36
C ASN A 44 -13.98 -1.02 -9.01
N ASP A 45 -15.20 -0.52 -8.86
CA ASP A 45 -15.64 -0.02 -7.56
C ASP A 45 -15.56 -1.16 -6.54
N PHE A 46 -14.95 -0.87 -5.39
CA PHE A 46 -14.84 -1.78 -4.26
C PHE A 46 -14.56 -1.01 -2.98
N ARG A 47 -14.85 -1.66 -1.86
CA ARG A 47 -14.44 -1.25 -0.52
C ARG A 47 -14.06 -2.49 0.28
N GLN A 48 -12.83 -2.51 0.78
CA GLN A 48 -12.31 -3.62 1.56
C GLN A 48 -11.81 -3.12 2.92
N LEU A 49 -12.20 -3.82 3.97
CA LEU A 49 -11.56 -3.72 5.28
C LEU A 49 -10.51 -4.82 5.37
N GLN A 50 -9.26 -4.43 5.59
CA GLN A 50 -8.13 -5.33 5.60
C GLN A 50 -7.35 -5.22 6.92
N ASP A 51 -6.94 -6.37 7.43
CA ASP A 51 -6.05 -6.49 8.58
C ASP A 51 -4.63 -6.76 8.11
N PHE A 52 -3.66 -5.97 8.57
CA PHE A 52 -2.25 -6.06 8.17
C PHE A 52 -1.39 -6.45 9.36
N LYS A 53 -0.72 -7.60 9.23
CA LYS A 53 0.42 -7.92 10.07
C LYS A 53 1.68 -7.70 9.27
N VAL A 54 2.51 -6.77 9.73
CA VAL A 54 3.76 -6.40 9.08
C VAL A 54 4.90 -6.94 9.91
N LYS A 55 5.78 -7.72 9.28
CA LYS A 55 7.06 -8.09 9.86
C LYS A 55 8.16 -7.34 9.13
N TYR A 56 8.95 -6.57 9.85
CA TYR A 56 10.13 -5.89 9.32
C TYR A 56 11.32 -6.16 10.23
N LYS A 57 12.29 -6.93 9.74
CA LYS A 57 13.41 -7.44 10.54
C LYS A 57 12.90 -8.11 11.83
N ASP A 58 13.29 -7.63 13.00
CA ASP A 58 12.91 -8.17 14.31
C ASP A 58 11.62 -7.54 14.89
N SER A 59 10.98 -6.63 14.15
CA SER A 59 9.78 -5.91 14.60
C SER A 59 8.52 -6.45 13.94
N ASN A 60 7.45 -6.53 14.73
CA ASN A 60 6.11 -6.87 14.25
C ASN A 60 5.17 -5.71 14.52
N PHE A 61 4.39 -5.34 13.50
CA PHE A 61 3.39 -4.29 13.57
C PHE A 61 2.04 -4.85 13.14
N HIS A 62 1.00 -4.28 13.72
CA HIS A 62 -0.37 -4.59 13.37
C HIS A 62 -1.07 -3.30 13.00
N SER A 63 -1.83 -3.30 11.91
CA SER A 63 -2.63 -2.17 11.47
C SER A 63 -3.86 -2.67 10.75
N THR A 64 -4.87 -1.82 10.65
CA THR A 64 -6.05 -2.08 9.84
C THR A 64 -6.09 -1.04 8.75
N ALA A 65 -6.47 -1.40 7.53
CA ALA A 65 -6.74 -0.40 6.50
C ALA A 65 -8.13 -0.56 5.89
N VAL A 66 -8.70 0.57 5.52
CA VAL A 66 -9.83 0.65 4.61
C VAL A 66 -9.29 1.05 3.26
N ILE A 67 -9.47 0.18 2.27
CA ILE A 67 -9.12 0.46 0.88
C ILE A 67 -10.42 0.57 0.08
N GLN A 68 -10.57 1.66 -0.66
CA GLN A 68 -11.74 1.90 -1.48
C GLN A 68 -11.32 2.36 -2.86
N SER A 69 -11.93 1.79 -3.89
CA SER A 69 -11.93 2.36 -5.23
C SER A 69 -13.35 2.79 -5.55
N LYS A 70 -13.53 4.06 -5.93
CA LYS A 70 -14.82 4.57 -6.40
C LYS A 70 -14.60 5.68 -7.42
N ASP A 71 -15.33 5.67 -8.54
CA ASP A 71 -15.28 6.73 -9.55
C ASP A 71 -13.83 6.98 -10.06
N ASN A 72 -13.04 5.93 -10.21
CA ASN A 72 -11.59 5.97 -10.54
C ASN A 72 -10.71 6.75 -9.54
N VAL A 73 -11.16 6.82 -8.28
CA VAL A 73 -10.37 7.33 -7.15
C VAL A 73 -10.06 6.15 -6.24
N LEU A 74 -8.77 5.93 -5.97
CA LEU A 74 -8.32 4.95 -4.98
C LEU A 74 -7.98 5.69 -3.68
N ASP A 75 -8.71 5.36 -2.62
CA ASP A 75 -8.49 5.85 -1.26
C ASP A 75 -7.98 4.72 -0.36
N ILE A 76 -6.92 5.00 0.40
CA ILE A 76 -6.31 4.08 1.35
C ILE A 76 -6.19 4.81 2.68
N HIS A 77 -6.88 4.29 3.70
CA HIS A 77 -6.81 4.79 5.07
C HIS A 77 -6.24 3.70 5.98
N VAL A 78 -5.05 3.91 6.52
CA VAL A 78 -4.38 2.98 7.45
C VAL A 78 -4.52 3.51 8.87
N LEU A 79 -5.00 2.66 9.76
CA LEU A 79 -5.23 2.91 11.16
C LEU A 79 -4.33 2.02 12.03
N SER A 80 -3.84 2.59 13.13
CA SER A 80 -3.21 1.81 14.20
C SER A 80 -4.25 0.89 14.89
N PRO A 81 -3.80 -0.08 15.71
CA PRO A 81 -4.72 -0.91 16.50
C PRO A 81 -5.59 -0.11 17.48
N MET A 82 -5.22 1.13 17.79
CA MET A 82 -5.97 2.04 18.65
C MET A 82 -6.95 2.94 17.87
N GLY A 83 -7.07 2.76 16.54
CA GLY A 83 -7.94 3.57 15.68
C GLY A 83 -7.36 4.93 15.27
N ILE A 84 -6.12 5.25 15.66
CA ILE A 84 -5.43 6.48 15.22
C ILE A 84 -5.08 6.38 13.73
N SER A 85 -5.43 7.39 12.94
CA SER A 85 -5.03 7.51 11.52
C SER A 85 -3.52 7.62 11.40
N LEU A 86 -2.89 6.63 10.75
CA LEU A 86 -1.46 6.56 10.49
C LEU A 86 -1.12 7.13 9.11
N LEU A 87 -1.94 6.81 8.12
CA LEU A 87 -1.73 7.18 6.72
C LEU A 87 -3.07 7.32 6.00
N GLU A 88 -3.20 8.38 5.23
CA GLU A 88 -4.27 8.57 4.26
C GLU A 88 -3.63 8.84 2.91
N ALA A 89 -3.93 8.01 1.92
CA ALA A 89 -3.43 8.15 0.56
C ALA A 89 -4.60 8.12 -0.42
N GLN A 90 -4.64 9.11 -1.30
CA GLN A 90 -5.62 9.20 -2.37
C GLN A 90 -4.91 9.30 -3.71
N LEU A 91 -5.24 8.40 -4.63
CA LEU A 91 -4.81 8.45 -6.01
C LEU A 91 -6.01 8.81 -6.90
N LYS A 92 -5.97 9.99 -7.50
CA LYS A 92 -6.97 10.50 -8.43
C LYS A 92 -6.31 10.88 -9.75
N GLY A 93 -6.59 10.12 -10.81
CA GLY A 93 -5.84 10.24 -12.05
C GLY A 93 -4.34 10.06 -11.80
N ARG A 94 -3.52 11.03 -12.22
CA ARG A 94 -2.06 11.02 -12.00
C ARG A 94 -1.62 11.74 -10.74
N GLN A 95 -2.52 12.02 -9.82
CA GLN A 95 -2.20 12.78 -8.61
C GLN A 95 -2.30 11.88 -7.39
N LEU A 96 -1.17 11.70 -6.71
CA LEU A 96 -1.11 11.06 -5.41
C LEU A 96 -1.07 12.15 -4.32
N SER A 97 -2.08 12.15 -3.46
CA SER A 97 -2.13 12.97 -2.25
C SER A 97 -1.90 12.06 -1.04
N VAL A 98 -0.95 12.41 -0.19
CA VAL A 98 -0.65 11.61 1.01
C VAL A 98 -0.58 12.51 2.23
N THR A 99 -1.28 12.08 3.27
CA THR A 99 -1.21 12.61 4.63
C THR A 99 -0.68 11.51 5.52
N LYS A 100 0.40 11.77 6.25
CA LYS A 100 0.99 10.81 7.19
C LYS A 100 1.02 11.37 8.60
N ASN A 101 0.84 10.49 9.57
CA ASN A 101 1.01 10.79 10.99
C ASN A 101 2.49 10.69 11.38
N ASP A 102 2.91 11.49 12.37
CA ASP A 102 4.28 11.48 12.91
C ASP A 102 4.64 10.18 13.64
N LEU A 103 3.66 9.34 13.95
CA LEU A 103 3.88 7.98 14.44
C LEU A 103 4.52 7.06 13.39
N LEU A 104 4.47 7.40 12.10
CA LEU A 104 5.19 6.66 11.06
C LEU A 104 6.66 7.11 10.98
N PRO A 105 7.59 6.20 10.65
CA PRO A 105 8.99 6.55 10.44
C PRO A 105 9.16 7.68 9.41
N LYS A 106 10.09 8.61 9.67
CA LYS A 106 10.32 9.78 8.80
C LYS A 106 10.70 9.39 7.37
N ASP A 107 11.39 8.26 7.22
CA ASP A 107 11.86 7.68 5.97
C ASP A 107 10.80 6.85 5.22
N PHE A 108 9.59 6.68 5.78
CA PHE A 108 8.48 6.03 5.10
C PHE A 108 8.22 6.67 3.72
N LYS A 109 8.19 5.83 2.68
CA LYS A 109 7.93 6.24 1.29
C LYS A 109 6.54 5.75 0.88
N SER A 110 5.62 6.68 0.65
CA SER A 110 4.27 6.35 0.18
C SER A 110 4.24 5.69 -1.20
N ASP A 111 5.24 5.94 -2.05
CA ASP A 111 5.41 5.20 -3.31
C ASP A 111 5.54 3.71 -3.08
N TYR A 112 6.20 3.29 -1.99
CA TYR A 112 6.46 1.88 -1.75
C TYR A 112 5.18 1.14 -1.41
N LEU A 113 4.30 1.76 -0.60
CA LEU A 113 2.98 1.20 -0.32
C LEU A 113 2.12 1.09 -1.58
N LEU A 114 2.10 2.15 -2.40
CA LEU A 114 1.34 2.12 -3.64
C LEU A 114 1.91 1.08 -4.61
N MET A 115 3.23 0.93 -4.66
CA MET A 115 3.91 -0.16 -5.36
C MET A 115 3.36 -1.50 -4.89
N ASP A 116 3.47 -1.81 -3.61
CA ASP A 116 3.07 -3.11 -3.08
C ASP A 116 1.60 -3.42 -3.35
N PHE A 117 0.73 -2.40 -3.24
CA PHE A 117 -0.67 -2.50 -3.63
C PHE A 117 -0.83 -2.91 -5.10
N LEU A 118 -0.16 -2.22 -6.03
CA LEU A 118 -0.25 -2.57 -7.45
C LEU A 118 0.27 -3.98 -7.74
N TRP A 119 1.25 -4.49 -6.97
CA TRP A 119 1.89 -5.79 -7.23
C TRP A 119 0.90 -6.90 -6.91
N ILE A 120 0.10 -6.66 -5.87
CA ILE A 120 -0.95 -7.55 -5.40
C ILE A 120 -2.16 -7.52 -6.35
N HIS A 121 -2.57 -6.33 -6.79
CA HIS A 121 -3.89 -6.11 -7.40
C HIS A 121 -3.91 -5.97 -8.92
N LEU A 122 -2.83 -5.53 -9.59
CA LEU A 122 -2.81 -5.46 -11.05
C LEU A 122 -2.61 -6.83 -11.68
N SER A 123 -3.09 -7.02 -12.91
CA SER A 123 -2.81 -8.24 -13.68
C SER A 123 -1.34 -8.29 -14.11
N LYS A 124 -0.87 -9.49 -14.42
CA LYS A 124 0.49 -9.71 -14.96
C LYS A 124 0.75 -8.81 -16.17
N GLU A 125 -0.17 -8.79 -17.13
CA GLU A 125 -0.03 -8.05 -18.39
C GLU A 125 0.06 -6.54 -18.14
N LYS A 126 -0.69 -6.02 -17.16
CA LYS A 126 -0.61 -4.61 -16.75
C LYS A 126 0.73 -4.29 -16.09
N LEU A 127 1.24 -5.15 -15.21
CA LEU A 127 2.52 -4.95 -14.53
C LEU A 127 3.70 -4.99 -15.51
N GLU A 128 3.73 -5.97 -16.40
CA GLU A 128 4.81 -6.15 -17.38
C GLU A 128 4.81 -5.01 -18.41
N ARG A 129 3.65 -4.66 -18.97
CA ARG A 129 3.50 -3.55 -19.94
C ARG A 129 3.91 -2.19 -19.36
N ASN A 130 3.66 -1.97 -18.07
CA ASN A 130 4.04 -0.74 -17.39
C ASN A 130 5.48 -0.76 -16.85
N SER A 131 6.23 -1.84 -17.07
CA SER A 131 7.61 -1.97 -16.62
C SER A 131 8.60 -1.60 -17.74
N PRO A 132 9.12 -0.37 -17.77
CA PRO A 132 10.15 0.02 -18.75
C PRO A 132 11.46 -0.74 -18.54
N HIS A 133 11.65 -1.35 -17.38
CA HIS A 133 12.87 -2.07 -17.02
C HIS A 133 12.78 -3.58 -17.30
N GLY A 134 11.64 -4.06 -17.79
CA GLY A 134 11.43 -5.47 -18.10
C GLY A 134 11.30 -6.35 -16.85
N PHE A 135 10.44 -5.95 -15.90
CA PHE A 135 10.01 -6.89 -14.85
C PHE A 135 9.35 -8.10 -15.50
N LEU A 136 9.68 -9.28 -14.99
CA LEU A 136 9.02 -10.53 -15.36
C LEU A 136 8.08 -10.93 -14.23
N VAL A 137 6.82 -11.16 -14.55
CA VAL A 137 5.81 -11.63 -13.60
C VAL A 137 5.48 -13.08 -13.92
N GLN A 138 5.59 -13.94 -12.92
CA GLN A 138 5.21 -15.35 -13.00
C GLN A 138 4.03 -15.58 -12.08
N ASP A 139 2.91 -15.99 -12.65
CA ASP A 139 1.69 -16.36 -11.92
C ASP A 139 1.53 -17.88 -12.01
N GLU A 140 1.47 -18.55 -10.87
CA GLU A 140 1.28 -20.00 -10.75
C GLU A 140 0.22 -20.29 -9.68
N ASN A 141 -0.97 -20.74 -10.12
CA ASN A 141 -2.13 -20.96 -9.26
C ASN A 141 -2.45 -19.71 -8.41
N ASP A 142 -2.32 -19.82 -7.09
CA ASP A 142 -2.54 -18.74 -6.13
C ASP A 142 -1.29 -17.94 -5.79
N SER A 143 -0.15 -18.26 -6.39
CA SER A 143 1.14 -17.60 -6.17
C SER A 143 1.52 -16.67 -7.32
N ARG A 144 2.24 -15.60 -6.98
CA ARG A 144 2.88 -14.67 -7.91
C ARG A 144 4.31 -14.40 -7.47
N LYS A 145 5.23 -14.40 -8.43
CA LYS A 145 6.61 -13.95 -8.24
C LYS A 145 6.97 -12.88 -9.26
N ILE A 146 7.66 -11.84 -8.80
CA ILE A 146 8.10 -10.73 -9.65
C ILE A 146 9.63 -10.70 -9.64
N PHE A 147 10.20 -10.73 -10.84
CA PHE A 147 11.64 -10.81 -11.06
C PHE A 147 12.16 -9.57 -11.78
N PHE A 148 13.42 -9.26 -11.51
CA PHE A 148 14.21 -8.31 -12.27
C PHE A 148 15.61 -8.88 -12.51
N LYS A 149 16.03 -8.95 -13.78
CA LYS A 149 17.34 -9.51 -14.18
C LYS A 149 17.61 -10.89 -13.55
N GLY A 150 16.59 -11.75 -13.53
CA GLY A 150 16.68 -13.11 -12.97
C GLY A 150 16.62 -13.20 -11.44
N LYS A 151 16.62 -12.08 -10.71
CA LYS A 151 16.48 -12.07 -9.24
C LYS A 151 15.02 -11.85 -8.85
N ALA A 152 14.51 -12.67 -7.94
CA ALA A 152 13.20 -12.48 -7.33
C ALA A 152 13.21 -11.23 -6.42
N LEU A 153 12.23 -10.34 -6.65
CA LEU A 153 12.02 -9.12 -5.88
C LEU A 153 10.89 -9.27 -4.87
N VAL A 154 9.81 -9.92 -5.31
CA VAL A 154 8.57 -10.05 -4.54
C VAL A 154 7.97 -11.43 -4.75
N GLU A 155 7.42 -11.99 -3.68
CA GLU A 155 6.60 -13.20 -3.69
C GLU A 155 5.25 -12.87 -3.05
N ILE A 156 4.16 -13.38 -3.63
CA ILE A 156 2.79 -13.14 -3.19
C ILE A 156 2.03 -14.45 -3.26
N ASP A 157 1.59 -14.97 -2.13
CA ASP A 157 0.78 -16.17 -2.05
C ASP A 157 -0.63 -15.80 -1.57
N ARG A 158 -1.64 -16.33 -2.25
CA ARG A 158 -3.05 -16.13 -1.89
C ARG A 158 -3.61 -17.42 -1.32
N SER A 159 -4.44 -17.32 -0.31
CA SER A 159 -5.05 -18.49 0.32
C SER A 159 -6.40 -18.15 0.94
N ILE A 160 -7.12 -19.19 1.34
CA ILE A 160 -8.34 -19.08 2.14
C ILE A 160 -8.06 -19.76 3.47
N ASN A 161 -8.25 -19.03 4.57
CA ASN A 161 -8.03 -19.57 5.90
C ASN A 161 -9.18 -20.48 6.35
N ALA A 162 -9.02 -21.16 7.50
CA ALA A 162 -10.03 -22.08 8.03
C ALA A 162 -11.41 -21.43 8.32
N LYS A 163 -11.49 -20.10 8.36
CA LYS A 163 -12.74 -19.33 8.55
C LYS A 163 -13.35 -18.88 7.21
N GLY A 164 -12.82 -19.34 6.07
CA GLY A 164 -13.29 -18.94 4.75
C GLY A 164 -12.86 -17.52 4.33
N GLN A 165 -11.92 -16.89 5.06
CA GLN A 165 -11.46 -15.54 4.75
C GLN A 165 -10.25 -15.59 3.82
N ARG A 166 -10.22 -14.69 2.84
CA ARG A 166 -9.07 -14.53 1.95
C ARG A 166 -7.88 -13.94 2.71
N GLU A 167 -6.74 -14.58 2.55
CA GLU A 167 -5.45 -14.12 3.07
C GLU A 167 -4.44 -13.95 1.93
N ILE A 168 -3.62 -12.92 2.02
CA ILE A 168 -2.53 -12.64 1.08
C ILE A 168 -1.26 -12.55 1.91
N HIS A 169 -0.29 -13.40 1.59
CA HIS A 169 1.05 -13.37 2.14
C HIS A 169 1.95 -12.71 1.12
N TYR A 170 2.37 -11.48 1.39
CA TYR A 170 3.23 -10.71 0.53
C TYR A 170 4.63 -10.62 1.16
N LYS A 171 5.67 -10.86 0.36
CA LYS A 171 7.06 -10.78 0.80
C LYS A 171 7.87 -9.92 -0.17
N ASN A 172 8.49 -8.87 0.34
CA ASN A 172 9.45 -8.07 -0.41
C ASN A 172 10.88 -8.49 -0.05
N LEU A 173 11.53 -9.19 -0.96
CA LEU A 173 12.84 -9.82 -0.75
C LEU A 173 13.98 -8.81 -0.74
N GLU A 174 13.84 -7.67 -1.43
CA GLU A 174 14.87 -6.63 -1.46
C GLU A 174 14.76 -5.64 -0.29
N ARG A 175 13.52 -5.36 0.15
CA ARG A 175 13.26 -4.42 1.24
C ARG A 175 13.09 -5.09 2.61
N PHE A 176 13.18 -6.42 2.66
CA PHE A 176 13.19 -7.23 3.90
C PHE A 176 11.97 -7.04 4.81
N TYR A 177 10.77 -6.95 4.21
CA TYR A 177 9.52 -7.03 4.97
C TYR A 177 8.53 -8.02 4.36
N GLU A 178 7.61 -8.45 5.22
CA GLU A 178 6.51 -9.35 4.90
C GLU A 178 5.20 -8.74 5.42
N PHE A 179 4.14 -8.90 4.64
CA PHE A 179 2.77 -8.58 5.03
C PHE A 179 1.94 -9.86 5.02
N GLN A 180 1.17 -10.07 6.08
CA GLN A 180 -0.02 -10.91 6.01
C GLN A 180 -1.23 -9.98 6.00
N ILE A 181 -1.99 -10.04 4.91
CA ILE A 181 -3.18 -9.23 4.69
C ILE A 181 -4.38 -10.16 4.77
N ARG A 182 -5.28 -9.92 5.72
CA ARG A 182 -6.55 -10.64 5.81
C ARG A 182 -7.67 -9.71 5.38
N ILE A 183 -8.47 -10.15 4.42
CA ILE A 183 -9.66 -9.41 3.99
C ILE A 183 -10.79 -9.74 4.98
N LEU A 184 -11.16 -8.76 5.80
CA LEU A 184 -12.18 -8.91 6.84
C LEU A 184 -13.59 -8.73 6.29
N GLN A 185 -13.74 -7.77 5.37
CA GLN A 185 -15.02 -7.46 4.74
C GLN A 185 -14.76 -6.92 3.33
N GLU A 186 -15.62 -7.30 2.40
CA GLU A 186 -15.68 -6.71 1.06
C GLU A 186 -17.11 -6.22 0.81
N GLY A 187 -17.21 -5.00 0.29
CA GLY A 187 -18.39 -4.41 -0.35
C GLY A 187 -17.89 -3.53 -1.50
N PHE A 188 -18.64 -2.63 -2.10
CA PHE A 188 -19.64 -3.01 -3.08
C PHE A 188 -18.94 -3.45 -4.39
N ARG A 189 -19.42 -4.55 -5.00
CA ARG A 189 -19.65 -4.60 -6.44
C ARG A 189 -21.17 -4.56 -6.58
N ASP A 190 -21.70 -3.68 -7.43
CA ASP A 190 -23.12 -3.68 -7.78
C ASP A 190 -23.57 -5.06 -8.30
#